data_AF-A0A833EC75-F1
#
_entry.id   AF-A0A833EC75-F1
#
_cell.length_a   1.000
_cell.length_b   1.000
_cell.length_c   1.000
_cell.angle_alpha   90.00
_cell.angle_beta   90.00
_cell.angle_gamma   90.00
#
_symmetry.space_group_name_H-M   'P 1'
#
loop_
_entity.id
_entity.type
_entity.pdbx_description
1 polymer ?
#
loop_
_entity_poly.entity_id
_entity_poly.type
_entity_poly.pdbx_seq_one_letter_code
_entity_poly.pdbx_strand_id
1 'polypeptide(L)'
;MAEEMSLSSLTLLPRLMFYTALAWFLAGGAAGLLMVLFHVTGAAAVPAYYEALTVHGILMTFGGVFQLMAGLSLIRAGFCYGKPIRGLLFLSLYLLLNISLAMLLASALAGVRVTYTLMFPLPAAGAFKGLWSIDMLTLFVWGVVLLLIAIIALYPASLAKILFFGKTKEQLVMERFMGTLSPSGMASMLPFIFVVPPIGAPILATAALIGAALLGVIPLTGISWFLEAVNFNYLFWPWAHNLMEAMGIMAIGTVYWIIPRYTADVEREPRLYSEKLGIFAIIFYTVAAAFAFPHHLFTMSSTQPIGLSYVGQLASWLTGFGAAFSVFNILATGWRYGLKIRPASLAVLLGFSLYVTDGFLAMQLGTIGWNYRLHGTYYVTAHLMTILIAVTLIWIGAVYHHFQLLRGRGDDEKLSYLHIILTTVAGFGLMYVMATMGVGGVPRRAYPIPFAADIQITLLTAFGALLALAQAIFIANLVRGGGVAAR
;
A
#
# COMPACT_ATOMS: atom_id res chain seq x y z
N MET A 1 21.42 -6.98 34.36
CA MET A 1 21.64 -5.63 33.78
C MET A 1 20.32 -5.12 33.26
N ALA A 2 19.73 -4.12 33.93
CA ALA A 2 18.56 -3.43 33.41
C ALA A 2 19.03 -2.59 32.22
N GLU A 3 18.73 -3.06 31.02
CA GLU A 3 19.04 -2.38 29.77
C GLU A 3 18.39 -0.99 29.78
N GLU A 4 19.20 0.05 29.64
CA GLU A 4 18.78 1.46 29.74
C GLU A 4 17.73 1.76 28.67
N MET A 5 16.46 1.84 29.09
CA MET A 5 15.33 1.97 28.19
C MET A 5 15.19 3.41 27.72
N SER A 6 15.67 3.70 26.50
CA SER A 6 15.53 5.01 25.86
C SER A 6 14.47 4.99 24.74
N LEU A 7 14.10 6.19 24.25
CA LEU A 7 13.23 6.39 23.09
C LEU A 7 13.70 5.61 21.84
N SER A 8 14.98 5.25 21.78
CA SER A 8 15.55 4.38 20.74
C SER A 8 14.87 3.01 20.68
N SER A 9 14.37 2.50 21.81
CA SER A 9 13.66 1.22 21.90
C SER A 9 12.31 1.19 21.15
N LEU A 10 11.77 2.37 20.82
CA LEU A 10 10.57 2.54 20.00
C LEU A 10 10.91 2.98 18.57
N THR A 11 12.04 3.65 18.38
CA THR A 11 12.28 4.39 17.13
C THR A 11 13.32 3.75 16.24
N LEU A 12 14.28 2.97 16.78
CA LEU A 12 15.42 2.47 16.00
C LEU A 12 14.99 1.62 14.80
N LEU A 13 14.25 0.54 15.06
CA LEU A 13 13.84 -0.38 14.00
C LEU A 13 12.84 0.28 13.03
N PRO A 14 11.80 1.01 13.48
CA PRO A 14 10.96 1.74 12.55
C PRO A 14 11.66 2.83 11.73
N ARG A 15 12.68 3.50 12.26
CA ARG A 15 13.52 4.42 11.48
C ARG A 15 14.27 3.67 10.38
N LEU A 16 14.82 2.49 10.67
CA LEU A 16 15.42 1.64 9.64
C LEU A 16 14.39 1.24 8.58
N MET A 17 13.18 0.84 8.99
CA MET A 17 12.08 0.54 8.07
C MET A 17 11.73 1.73 7.18
N PHE A 18 11.67 2.95 7.73
CA PHE A 18 11.43 4.17 6.96
C PHE A 18 12.50 4.41 5.88
N TYR A 19 13.79 4.38 6.25
CA TYR A 19 14.86 4.63 5.27
C TYR A 19 14.97 3.54 4.21
N THR A 20 14.80 2.29 4.60
CA THR A 20 14.77 1.18 3.64
C THR A 20 13.52 1.22 2.75
N ALA A 21 12.38 1.62 3.29
CA ALA A 21 11.18 1.85 2.48
C ALA A 21 11.39 2.95 1.44
N LEU A 22 12.04 4.05 1.83
CA LEU A 22 12.43 5.12 0.90
C LEU A 22 13.38 4.59 -0.19
N ALA A 23 14.37 3.76 0.15
CA ALA A 23 15.27 3.18 -0.84
C ALA A 23 14.53 2.30 -1.86
N TRP A 24 13.64 1.41 -1.39
CA TRP A 24 12.82 0.59 -2.27
C TRP A 24 11.85 1.41 -3.12
N PHE A 25 11.24 2.45 -2.53
CA PHE A 25 10.37 3.38 -3.24
C PHE A 25 11.11 4.10 -4.37
N LEU A 26 12.35 4.54 -4.16
CA LEU A 26 13.14 5.19 -5.21
C LEU A 26 13.54 4.21 -6.31
N ALA A 27 13.93 2.97 -5.97
CA ALA A 27 14.25 1.94 -6.94
C ALA A 27 13.02 1.56 -7.79
N GLY A 28 11.88 1.31 -7.15
CA GLY A 28 10.61 1.02 -7.85
C GLY A 28 10.09 2.21 -8.65
N GLY A 29 10.26 3.43 -8.14
CA GLY A 29 9.90 4.67 -8.83
C GLY A 29 10.74 4.90 -10.08
N ALA A 30 12.05 4.64 -10.02
CA ALA A 30 12.93 4.69 -11.17
C ALA A 30 12.52 3.70 -12.26
N ALA A 31 12.14 2.48 -11.89
CA ALA A 31 11.57 1.50 -12.84
C ALA A 31 10.25 1.98 -13.47
N GLY A 32 9.40 2.68 -12.70
CA GLY A 32 8.18 3.30 -13.23
C GLY A 32 8.45 4.43 -14.24
N LEU A 33 9.42 5.31 -13.95
CA LEU A 33 9.85 6.34 -14.89
C LEU A 33 10.46 5.73 -16.16
N LEU A 34 11.23 4.66 -16.00
CA LEU A 34 11.81 3.92 -17.11
C LEU A 34 10.73 3.37 -18.06
N MET A 35 9.65 2.80 -17.51
CA MET A 35 8.51 2.35 -18.34
C MET A 35 7.90 3.49 -19.17
N VAL A 36 7.77 4.68 -18.59
CA VAL A 36 7.23 5.85 -19.30
C VAL A 36 8.21 6.35 -20.38
N LEU A 37 9.50 6.40 -20.05
CA LEU A 37 10.56 6.76 -21.02
C LEU A 37 10.61 5.78 -22.20
N PHE A 38 10.35 4.50 -21.96
CA PHE A 38 10.26 3.50 -23.04
C PHE A 38 9.15 3.82 -24.03
N HIS A 39 7.97 4.26 -23.55
CA HIS A 39 6.87 4.67 -24.44
C HIS A 39 7.22 5.91 -25.27
N VAL A 40 7.97 6.86 -24.71
CA VAL A 40 8.37 8.10 -25.40
C VAL A 40 9.45 7.85 -26.44
N THR A 41 10.44 7.02 -26.12
CA THR A 41 11.63 6.83 -26.96
C THR A 41 11.47 5.69 -27.96
N GLY A 42 10.58 4.73 -27.70
CA GLY A 42 10.47 3.49 -28.47
C GLY A 42 11.73 2.62 -28.41
N ALA A 43 12.71 2.97 -27.58
CA ALA A 43 14.06 2.39 -27.63
C ALA A 43 14.19 1.05 -26.87
N ALA A 44 13.17 0.66 -26.10
CA ALA A 44 13.25 -0.55 -25.28
C ALA A 44 12.84 -1.80 -26.05
N ALA A 45 13.58 -2.88 -25.83
CA ALA A 45 13.11 -4.22 -26.17
C ALA A 45 11.90 -4.57 -25.28
N VAL A 46 10.92 -5.28 -25.85
CA VAL A 46 9.71 -5.72 -25.14
C VAL A 46 10.01 -6.40 -23.78
N PRO A 47 11.02 -7.29 -23.66
CA PRO A 47 11.46 -7.82 -22.37
C PRO A 47 11.72 -6.78 -21.28
N ALA A 48 12.45 -5.71 -21.60
CA ALA A 48 12.90 -4.71 -20.64
C ALA A 48 11.73 -3.95 -20.01
N TYR A 49 10.66 -3.71 -20.78
CA TYR A 49 9.43 -3.09 -20.25
C TYR A 49 8.77 -3.96 -19.18
N TYR A 50 8.64 -5.27 -19.43
CA TYR A 50 8.00 -6.19 -18.49
C TYR A 50 8.86 -6.46 -17.25
N GLU A 51 10.17 -6.35 -17.37
CA GLU A 51 11.11 -6.38 -16.25
C GLU A 51 10.92 -5.14 -15.37
N ALA A 52 10.95 -3.95 -15.97
CA ALA A 52 10.71 -2.69 -15.27
C ALA A 52 9.32 -2.68 -14.59
N LEU A 53 8.28 -3.18 -15.27
CA LEU A 53 6.94 -3.33 -14.71
C LEU A 53 6.92 -4.26 -13.49
N THR A 54 7.69 -5.36 -13.54
CA THR A 54 7.77 -6.31 -12.44
C THR A 54 8.49 -5.71 -11.24
N VAL A 55 9.63 -5.06 -11.47
CA VAL A 55 10.40 -4.33 -10.44
C VAL A 55 9.57 -3.21 -9.82
N HIS A 56 8.94 -2.37 -10.65
CA HIS A 56 8.09 -1.28 -10.19
C HIS A 56 6.96 -1.78 -9.28
N GLY A 57 6.18 -2.76 -9.75
CA GLY A 57 5.03 -3.27 -9.03
C GLY A 57 5.37 -3.86 -7.66
N ILE A 58 6.45 -4.64 -7.58
CA ILE A 58 6.87 -5.30 -6.33
C ILE A 58 7.47 -4.29 -5.36
N LEU A 59 8.46 -3.51 -5.82
CA LEU A 59 9.21 -2.63 -4.94
C LEU A 59 8.37 -1.46 -4.43
N MET A 60 7.49 -0.89 -5.26
CA MET A 60 6.61 0.20 -4.81
C MET A 60 5.60 -0.28 -3.79
N THR A 61 4.86 -1.36 -4.10
CA THR A 61 3.75 -1.82 -3.26
C THR A 61 4.24 -2.31 -1.90
N PHE A 62 5.23 -3.21 -1.91
CA PHE A 62 5.65 -3.92 -0.71
C PHE A 62 6.83 -3.24 0.00
N GLY A 63 7.86 -2.88 -0.76
CA GLY A 63 9.05 -2.22 -0.23
C GLY A 63 8.81 -0.75 0.11
N GLY A 64 8.10 -0.01 -0.74
CA GLY A 64 7.78 1.39 -0.51
C GLY A 64 6.62 1.56 0.45
N VAL A 65 5.39 1.29 -0.03
CA VAL A 65 4.16 1.67 0.67
C VAL A 65 3.90 0.80 1.89
N PHE A 66 3.90 -0.53 1.75
CA PHE A 66 3.62 -1.44 2.88
C PHE A 66 4.66 -1.30 4.00
N GLN A 67 5.96 -1.26 3.68
CA GLN A 67 7.00 -1.11 4.70
C GLN A 67 6.95 0.24 5.41
N LEU A 68 6.65 1.33 4.68
CA LEU A 68 6.42 2.65 5.26
C LEU A 68 5.23 2.62 6.24
N MET A 69 4.10 2.07 5.80
CA MET A 69 2.91 1.86 6.62
C MET A 69 3.25 1.05 7.88
N ALA A 70 3.92 -0.09 7.73
CA ALA A 70 4.27 -0.98 8.83
C ALA A 70 5.22 -0.30 9.83
N GLY A 71 6.23 0.43 9.36
CA GLY A 71 7.14 1.17 10.22
C GLY A 71 6.41 2.24 11.04
N LEU A 72 5.64 3.10 10.38
CA LEU A 72 4.94 4.21 11.02
C LEU A 72 3.79 3.75 11.94
N SER A 73 3.09 2.68 11.57
CA SER A 73 2.04 2.09 12.41
C SER A 73 2.60 1.47 13.68
N LEU A 74 3.75 0.81 13.60
CA LEU A 74 4.45 0.26 14.76
C LEU A 74 4.88 1.40 15.70
N ILE A 75 5.50 2.48 15.18
CA ILE A 75 5.85 3.67 16.00
C ILE A 75 4.62 4.17 16.75
N ARG A 76 3.53 4.41 16.02
CA ARG A 76 2.29 4.91 16.59
C ARG A 76 1.77 3.97 17.68
N ALA A 77 1.65 2.67 17.40
CA ALA A 77 1.18 1.71 18.38
C ALA A 77 2.11 1.67 19.61
N GLY A 78 3.42 1.70 19.40
CA GLY A 78 4.42 1.74 20.46
C GLY A 78 4.27 2.96 21.38
N PHE A 79 4.02 4.15 20.81
CA PHE A 79 3.77 5.38 21.56
C PHE A 79 2.45 5.40 22.31
N CYS A 80 1.40 4.79 21.76
CA CYS A 80 0.10 4.71 22.43
C CYS A 80 0.13 3.74 23.63
N TYR A 81 0.75 2.58 23.47
CA TYR A 81 0.76 1.53 24.52
C TYR A 81 2.06 1.49 25.36
N GLY A 82 3.03 2.36 25.09
CA GLY A 82 4.30 2.40 25.81
C GLY A 82 5.06 1.06 25.73
N LYS A 83 5.06 0.41 24.55
CA LYS A 83 5.65 -0.93 24.36
C LYS A 83 6.78 -0.88 23.33
N PRO A 84 8.00 -1.33 23.68
CA PRO A 84 9.16 -1.21 22.82
C PRO A 84 9.05 -2.13 21.59
N ILE A 85 9.54 -1.65 20.45
CA ILE A 85 9.50 -2.33 19.13
C ILE A 85 10.86 -2.99 18.92
N ARG A 86 11.11 -4.03 19.72
CA ARG A 86 12.39 -4.75 19.76
C ARG A 86 12.25 -6.24 20.07
N GLY A 87 13.30 -6.99 19.75
CA GLY A 87 13.36 -8.43 19.92
C GLY A 87 13.07 -9.18 18.61
N LEU A 88 13.21 -10.51 18.67
CA LEU A 88 13.28 -11.37 17.49
C LEU A 88 12.08 -11.20 16.56
N LEU A 89 10.85 -11.09 17.07
CA LEU A 89 9.66 -10.93 16.24
C LEU A 89 9.74 -9.73 15.29
N PHE A 90 10.07 -8.54 15.80
CA PHE A 90 10.12 -7.33 14.98
C PHE A 90 11.36 -7.32 14.08
N LEU A 91 12.49 -7.86 14.56
CA LEU A 91 13.69 -8.00 13.74
C LEU A 91 13.43 -8.97 12.57
N SER A 92 12.79 -10.11 12.81
CA SER A 92 12.41 -11.06 11.77
C SER A 92 11.45 -10.45 10.76
N LEU A 93 10.47 -9.65 11.19
CA LEU A 93 9.60 -8.90 10.28
C LEU A 93 10.43 -8.04 9.31
N TYR A 94 11.35 -7.23 9.85
CA TYR A 94 12.19 -6.37 9.04
C TYR A 94 13.12 -7.16 8.11
N LEU A 95 13.79 -8.19 8.62
CA LEU A 95 14.75 -8.98 7.84
C LEU A 95 14.05 -9.75 6.72
N LEU A 96 12.97 -10.47 7.01
CA LEU A 96 12.27 -11.27 5.98
C LEU A 96 11.64 -10.37 4.91
N LEU A 97 11.11 -9.22 5.29
CA LEU A 97 10.59 -8.26 4.33
C LEU A 97 11.69 -7.75 3.37
N ASN A 98 12.87 -7.39 3.87
CA ASN A 98 13.93 -6.87 3.01
C ASN A 98 14.67 -7.98 2.23
N ILE A 99 14.87 -9.17 2.83
CA ILE A 99 15.45 -10.33 2.13
C ILE A 99 14.53 -10.77 0.99
N SER A 100 13.21 -10.84 1.23
CA SER A 100 12.25 -11.18 0.17
C SER A 100 12.30 -10.19 -0.99
N LEU A 101 12.31 -8.88 -0.72
CA LEU A 101 12.41 -7.86 -1.76
C LEU A 101 13.72 -7.94 -2.54
N ALA A 102 14.85 -8.24 -1.87
CA ALA A 102 16.12 -8.45 -2.54
C ALA A 102 16.10 -9.68 -3.46
N MET A 103 15.49 -10.79 -3.03
CA MET A 103 15.31 -12.00 -3.86
C MET A 103 14.42 -11.72 -5.08
N LEU A 104 13.32 -10.98 -4.87
CA LEU A 104 12.40 -10.60 -5.94
C LEU A 104 13.05 -9.64 -6.95
N LEU A 105 13.84 -8.68 -6.48
CA LEU A 105 14.61 -7.79 -7.35
C LEU A 105 15.67 -8.57 -8.14
N ALA A 106 16.45 -9.42 -7.47
CA ALA A 106 17.50 -10.21 -8.13
C ALA A 106 16.93 -11.13 -9.22
N SER A 107 15.81 -11.81 -8.93
CA SER A 107 15.14 -12.67 -9.91
C SER A 107 14.53 -11.88 -11.06
N ALA A 108 13.95 -10.69 -10.79
CA ALA A 108 13.43 -9.82 -11.85
C ALA A 108 14.55 -9.30 -12.76
N LEU A 109 15.67 -8.82 -12.20
CA LEU A 109 16.85 -8.39 -12.95
C LEU A 109 17.53 -9.53 -13.71
N ALA A 110 17.30 -10.77 -13.29
CA ALA A 110 17.71 -11.98 -14.00
C ALA A 110 16.66 -12.47 -15.03
N GLY A 111 15.65 -11.65 -15.34
CA GLY A 111 14.72 -11.85 -16.47
C GLY A 111 13.33 -12.36 -16.10
N VAL A 112 13.00 -12.59 -14.82
CA VAL A 112 11.65 -12.99 -14.39
C VAL A 112 10.68 -11.82 -14.53
N ARG A 113 9.59 -12.03 -15.29
CA ARG A 113 8.69 -10.96 -15.76
C ARG A 113 7.21 -11.24 -15.45
N VAL A 114 6.93 -11.65 -14.21
CA VAL A 114 5.61 -12.14 -13.80
C VAL A 114 4.71 -11.07 -13.17
N THR A 115 5.22 -9.87 -12.93
CA THR A 115 4.57 -8.78 -12.19
C THR A 115 4.23 -9.13 -10.73
N TYR A 116 3.79 -8.15 -9.93
CA TYR A 116 3.38 -8.37 -8.54
C TYR A 116 2.14 -9.28 -8.36
N THR A 117 1.39 -9.54 -9.44
CA THR A 117 0.18 -10.37 -9.39
C THR A 117 0.42 -11.87 -9.54
N LEU A 118 1.62 -12.30 -9.98
CA LEU A 118 1.99 -13.73 -10.12
C LEU A 118 0.92 -14.62 -10.79
N MET A 119 0.19 -14.09 -11.76
CA MET A 119 -1.01 -14.76 -12.29
C MET A 119 -0.65 -16.05 -13.02
N PHE A 120 -1.02 -17.20 -12.43
CA PHE A 120 -0.91 -18.49 -13.10
C PHE A 120 -1.84 -18.55 -14.33
N PRO A 121 -1.40 -19.17 -15.44
CA PRO A 121 -0.22 -20.05 -15.55
C PRO A 121 1.07 -19.35 -15.98
N LEU A 122 1.11 -18.02 -16.09
CA LEU A 122 2.23 -17.29 -16.70
C LEU A 122 3.61 -17.63 -16.08
N PRO A 123 3.80 -17.67 -14.74
CA PRO A 123 5.09 -18.02 -14.14
C PRO A 123 5.66 -19.35 -14.65
N ALA A 124 4.84 -20.41 -14.64
CA ALA A 124 5.24 -21.74 -15.10
C ALA A 124 5.38 -21.80 -16.62
N ALA A 125 4.40 -21.28 -17.36
CA ALA A 125 4.42 -21.28 -18.82
C ALA A 125 5.62 -20.51 -19.39
N GLY A 126 6.01 -19.41 -18.76
CA GLY A 126 7.19 -18.65 -19.19
C GLY A 126 8.49 -19.41 -18.97
N ALA A 127 8.63 -20.14 -17.84
CA ALA A 127 9.80 -21.00 -17.63
C ALA A 127 9.85 -22.15 -18.65
N PHE A 128 8.73 -22.84 -18.90
CA PHE A 128 8.67 -23.91 -19.90
C PHE A 128 8.93 -23.45 -21.33
N LYS A 129 8.59 -22.20 -21.65
CA LYS A 129 8.89 -21.58 -22.95
C LYS A 129 10.28 -20.92 -23.02
N GLY A 130 11.11 -21.05 -21.99
CA GLY A 130 12.45 -20.47 -21.95
C GLY A 130 12.48 -18.94 -21.86
N LEU A 131 11.40 -18.28 -21.41
CA LEU A 131 11.36 -16.83 -21.23
C LEU A 131 12.18 -16.37 -20.01
N TRP A 132 12.34 -17.24 -19.02
CA TRP A 132 13.22 -17.10 -17.86
C TRP A 132 13.62 -18.48 -17.36
N SER A 133 14.72 -18.58 -16.62
CA SER A 133 15.15 -19.86 -16.07
C SER A 133 14.25 -20.34 -14.93
N ILE A 134 14.21 -21.66 -14.74
CA ILE A 134 13.51 -22.26 -13.61
C ILE A 134 14.13 -21.82 -12.28
N ASP A 135 15.46 -21.70 -12.21
CA ASP A 135 16.18 -21.28 -11.00
C ASP A 135 15.80 -19.86 -10.55
N MET A 136 15.68 -18.92 -11.50
CA MET A 136 15.27 -17.55 -11.18
C MET A 136 13.78 -17.49 -10.81
N LEU A 137 12.94 -18.33 -11.43
CA LEU A 137 11.55 -18.48 -10.98
C LEU A 137 11.47 -19.04 -9.56
N THR A 138 12.29 -20.03 -9.22
CA THR A 138 12.38 -20.60 -7.86
C THR A 138 12.78 -19.53 -6.86
N LEU A 139 13.81 -18.75 -7.17
CA LEU A 139 14.23 -17.60 -6.34
C LEU A 139 13.09 -16.59 -6.16
N PHE A 140 12.37 -16.28 -7.24
CA PHE A 140 11.22 -15.37 -7.21
C PHE A 140 10.11 -15.90 -6.29
N VAL A 141 9.71 -17.16 -6.45
CA VAL A 141 8.63 -17.77 -5.65
C VAL A 141 9.00 -17.83 -4.17
N TRP A 142 10.23 -18.18 -3.83
CA TRP A 142 10.69 -18.15 -2.43
C TRP A 142 10.79 -16.73 -1.87
N GLY A 143 11.13 -15.75 -2.71
CA GLY A 143 10.98 -14.33 -2.38
C GLY A 143 9.53 -14.00 -2.00
N VAL A 144 8.55 -14.44 -2.80
CA VAL A 144 7.13 -14.27 -2.47
C VAL A 144 6.73 -14.98 -1.19
N VAL A 145 7.19 -16.21 -0.94
CA VAL A 145 6.90 -16.93 0.32
C VAL A 145 7.38 -16.14 1.53
N LEU A 146 8.63 -15.66 1.51
CA LEU A 146 9.17 -14.86 2.62
C LEU A 146 8.43 -13.53 2.81
N LEU A 147 8.04 -12.90 1.69
CA LEU A 147 7.22 -11.69 1.71
C LEU A 147 5.85 -11.95 2.36
N LEU A 148 5.19 -13.03 1.94
CA LEU A 148 3.89 -13.45 2.49
C LEU A 148 3.99 -13.79 3.98
N ILE A 149 5.07 -14.44 4.43
CA ILE A 149 5.31 -14.67 5.88
C ILE A 149 5.42 -13.34 6.64
N ALA A 150 6.16 -12.36 6.09
CA ALA A 150 6.30 -11.06 6.71
C ALA A 150 4.95 -10.34 6.85
N ILE A 151 4.12 -10.36 5.80
CA ILE A 151 2.84 -9.63 5.74
C ILE A 151 1.70 -10.36 6.48
N ILE A 152 1.58 -11.69 6.31
CA ILE A 152 0.45 -12.49 6.80
C ILE A 152 0.65 -12.93 8.25
N ALA A 153 1.90 -13.17 8.67
CA ALA A 153 2.20 -13.69 9.99
C ALA A 153 2.91 -12.66 10.88
N LEU A 154 4.07 -12.17 10.46
CA LEU A 154 4.94 -11.41 11.36
C LEU A 154 4.44 -10.00 11.66
N TYR A 155 3.90 -9.29 10.67
CA TYR A 155 3.33 -7.96 10.88
C TYR A 155 2.06 -8.00 11.76
N PRO A 156 1.06 -8.87 11.49
CA PRO A 156 -0.08 -9.08 12.38
C PRO A 156 0.32 -9.50 13.79
N ALA A 157 1.27 -10.42 13.95
CA ALA A 157 1.78 -10.83 15.25
C ALA A 157 2.48 -9.67 15.98
N SER A 158 3.20 -8.81 15.26
CA SER A 158 3.85 -7.62 15.81
C SER A 158 2.82 -6.61 16.33
N LEU A 159 1.76 -6.35 15.57
CA LEU A 159 0.65 -5.51 16.01
C LEU A 159 -0.08 -6.13 17.20
N ALA A 160 -0.44 -7.41 17.14
CA ALA A 160 -1.12 -8.11 18.23
C ALA A 160 -0.30 -8.09 19.53
N LYS A 161 1.03 -8.29 19.44
CA LYS A 161 1.94 -8.19 20.58
C LYS A 161 1.88 -6.81 21.23
N ILE A 162 1.80 -5.74 20.46
CA ILE A 162 1.71 -4.38 21.01
C ILE A 162 0.30 -4.10 21.56
N LEU A 163 -0.76 -4.44 20.83
CA LEU A 163 -2.13 -4.08 21.19
C LEU A 163 -2.68 -4.90 22.36
N PHE A 164 -2.40 -6.22 22.40
CA PHE A 164 -3.11 -7.14 23.30
C PHE A 164 -2.21 -7.79 24.38
N PHE A 165 -0.90 -7.84 24.18
CA PHE A 165 0.00 -8.60 25.05
C PHE A 165 1.10 -7.74 25.70
N GLY A 166 1.67 -8.22 26.80
CA GLY A 166 2.76 -7.55 27.51
C GLY A 166 2.33 -6.33 28.33
N LYS A 167 3.24 -5.86 29.20
CA LYS A 167 2.99 -4.76 30.12
C LYS A 167 3.26 -3.40 29.45
N THR A 168 2.33 -2.47 29.61
CA THR A 168 2.52 -1.04 29.31
C THR A 168 3.65 -0.50 30.16
N LYS A 169 4.57 0.26 29.55
CA LYS A 169 5.62 0.98 30.27
C LYS A 169 5.34 2.47 30.17
N GLU A 170 4.91 3.07 31.27
CA GLU A 170 4.40 4.45 31.26
C GLU A 170 5.41 5.48 30.76
N GLN A 171 6.70 5.29 31.04
CA GLN A 171 7.79 6.13 30.53
C GLN A 171 7.95 6.13 29.00
N LEU A 172 7.33 5.18 28.30
CA LEU A 172 7.36 5.06 26.84
C LEU A 172 6.06 5.56 26.18
N VAL A 173 5.04 5.90 26.97
CA VAL A 173 3.77 6.42 26.46
C VAL A 173 3.97 7.89 26.09
N MET A 174 4.01 8.17 24.79
CA MET A 174 4.17 9.54 24.27
C MET A 174 2.84 10.14 23.80
N GLU A 175 1.89 9.28 23.44
CA GLU A 175 0.58 9.67 22.96
C GLU A 175 -0.49 8.89 23.73
N ARG A 176 -0.66 9.22 25.02
CA ARG A 176 -1.61 8.50 25.88
C ARG A 176 -3.03 8.72 25.37
N PHE A 177 -3.76 7.63 25.16
CA PHE A 177 -5.18 7.65 24.85
C PHE A 177 -5.98 6.73 25.76
N MET A 178 -7.21 7.14 26.06
CA MET A 178 -8.13 6.35 26.86
C MET A 178 -8.75 5.22 26.01
N GLY A 179 -8.40 3.97 26.31
CA GLY A 179 -9.02 2.75 25.77
C GLY A 179 -8.15 1.96 24.78
N THR A 180 -8.43 0.67 24.60
CA THR A 180 -7.68 -0.22 23.69
C THR A 180 -8.01 0.00 22.21
N LEU A 181 -9.17 0.56 21.86
CA LEU A 181 -9.61 0.84 20.48
C LEU A 181 -9.95 2.31 20.25
N SER A 182 -9.73 3.14 21.26
CA SER A 182 -9.94 4.58 21.27
C SER A 182 -8.58 5.25 21.41
N PRO A 183 -8.18 6.12 20.48
CA PRO A 183 -8.99 6.68 19.39
C PRO A 183 -9.23 5.67 18.26
N SER A 184 -10.34 5.88 17.54
CA SER A 184 -10.82 5.05 16.42
C SER A 184 -9.75 4.69 15.39
N GLY A 185 -8.73 5.53 15.22
CA GLY A 185 -7.60 5.21 14.34
C GLY A 185 -6.78 3.98 14.79
N MET A 186 -6.82 3.56 16.06
CA MET A 186 -6.19 2.30 16.50
C MET A 186 -7.01 1.07 16.07
N ALA A 187 -8.34 1.20 16.00
CA ALA A 187 -9.21 0.14 15.49
C ALA A 187 -8.90 -0.21 14.02
N SER A 188 -8.33 0.73 13.26
CA SER A 188 -7.89 0.48 11.88
C SER A 188 -6.78 -0.58 11.74
N MET A 189 -6.08 -0.92 12.82
CA MET A 189 -5.05 -1.96 12.82
C MET A 189 -5.64 -3.37 12.98
N LEU A 190 -6.90 -3.50 13.42
CA LEU A 190 -7.55 -4.79 13.68
C LEU A 190 -7.72 -5.67 12.43
N PRO A 191 -8.03 -5.15 11.23
CA PRO A 191 -8.13 -5.98 10.03
C PRO A 191 -6.82 -6.72 9.72
N PHE A 192 -5.67 -6.08 9.95
CA PHE A 192 -4.39 -6.76 9.82
C PHE A 192 -4.20 -7.89 10.84
N ILE A 193 -4.77 -7.78 12.03
CA ILE A 193 -4.64 -8.82 13.07
C ILE A 193 -5.63 -9.98 12.82
N PHE A 194 -6.87 -9.68 12.44
CA PHE A 194 -7.96 -10.66 12.46
C PHE A 194 -8.45 -11.09 11.08
N VAL A 195 -8.23 -10.32 10.02
CA VAL A 195 -8.73 -10.61 8.67
C VAL A 195 -7.61 -11.10 7.75
N VAL A 196 -6.49 -10.40 7.74
CA VAL A 196 -5.33 -10.70 6.87
C VAL A 196 -4.77 -12.11 7.11
N PRO A 197 -4.55 -12.60 8.36
CA PRO A 197 -4.00 -13.94 8.58
C PRO A 197 -4.89 -15.09 8.08
N PRO A 198 -6.18 -15.21 8.45
CA PRO A 198 -7.01 -16.33 8.00
C PRO A 198 -7.26 -16.31 6.50
N ILE A 199 -7.44 -15.13 5.89
CA ILE A 199 -7.67 -15.01 4.43
C ILE A 199 -6.37 -15.21 3.63
N GLY A 200 -5.21 -14.82 4.19
CA GLY A 200 -3.91 -14.96 3.55
C GLY A 200 -3.27 -16.34 3.68
N ALA A 201 -3.59 -17.11 4.73
CA ALA A 201 -2.99 -18.42 4.96
C ALA A 201 -3.09 -19.38 3.75
N PRO A 202 -4.22 -19.47 3.02
CA PRO A 202 -4.32 -20.33 1.82
C PRO A 202 -3.32 -19.96 0.72
N ILE A 203 -3.14 -18.67 0.40
CA ILE A 203 -2.19 -18.26 -0.64
C ILE A 203 -0.73 -18.45 -0.19
N LEU A 204 -0.44 -18.26 1.10
CA LEU A 204 0.89 -18.53 1.66
C LEU A 204 1.22 -20.02 1.57
N ALA A 205 0.28 -20.90 1.96
CA ALA A 205 0.45 -22.35 1.83
C ALA A 205 0.64 -22.75 0.37
N THR A 206 -0.16 -22.19 -0.54
CA THR A 206 -0.06 -22.44 -1.98
C THR A 206 1.31 -22.01 -2.53
N ALA A 207 1.79 -20.81 -2.19
CA ALA A 207 3.10 -20.33 -2.61
C ALA A 207 4.24 -21.22 -2.08
N ALA A 208 4.14 -21.69 -0.83
CA ALA A 208 5.13 -22.60 -0.25
C ALA A 208 5.13 -23.97 -0.93
N LEU A 209 3.96 -24.49 -1.29
CA LEU A 209 3.84 -25.74 -2.07
C LEU A 209 4.43 -25.59 -3.47
N ILE A 210 4.16 -24.47 -4.16
CA ILE A 210 4.79 -24.17 -5.46
C ILE A 210 6.31 -24.09 -5.30
N GLY A 211 6.81 -23.39 -4.27
CA GLY A 211 8.24 -23.29 -3.99
C GLY A 211 8.89 -24.65 -3.70
N ALA A 212 8.21 -25.53 -2.97
CA ALA A 212 8.66 -26.89 -2.71
C ALA A 212 8.70 -27.75 -3.98
N ALA A 213 7.70 -27.61 -4.86
CA ALA A 213 7.67 -28.32 -6.13
C ALA A 213 8.77 -27.87 -7.09
N LEU A 214 9.06 -26.55 -7.11
CA LEU A 214 10.16 -25.99 -7.91
C LEU A 214 11.55 -26.44 -7.43
N LEU A 215 11.68 -26.79 -6.14
CA LEU A 215 12.89 -27.42 -5.58
C LEU A 215 12.94 -28.94 -5.79
N GLY A 216 11.92 -29.55 -6.39
CA GLY A 216 11.82 -31.01 -6.57
C GLY A 216 11.50 -31.79 -5.28
N VAL A 217 11.09 -31.11 -4.20
CA VAL A 217 10.74 -31.76 -2.92
C VAL A 217 9.40 -32.52 -3.04
N ILE A 218 8.47 -31.98 -3.84
CA ILE A 218 7.19 -32.61 -4.17
C ILE A 218 6.95 -32.56 -5.68
N PRO A 219 6.19 -33.51 -6.26
CA PRO A 219 5.91 -33.50 -7.69
C PRO A 219 4.92 -32.37 -8.06
N LEU A 220 5.14 -31.73 -9.21
CA LEU A 220 4.22 -30.71 -9.75
C LEU A 220 2.79 -31.25 -9.94
N THR A 221 2.65 -32.55 -10.25
CA THR A 221 1.34 -33.22 -10.36
C THR A 221 0.60 -33.27 -9.02
N GLY A 222 1.31 -33.25 -7.90
CA GLY A 222 0.72 -33.21 -6.55
C GLY A 222 0.12 -31.84 -6.20
N ILE A 223 0.42 -30.80 -6.98
CA ILE A 223 -0.08 -29.43 -6.76
C ILE A 223 -0.79 -28.86 -8.00
N SER A 224 -1.07 -29.69 -9.01
CA SER A 224 -1.61 -29.26 -10.31
C SER A 224 -2.88 -28.41 -10.19
N TRP A 225 -3.77 -28.76 -9.25
CA TRP A 225 -4.98 -28.02 -8.96
C TRP A 225 -4.70 -26.53 -8.65
N PHE A 226 -3.64 -26.23 -7.90
CA PHE A 226 -3.26 -24.85 -7.55
C PHE A 226 -2.65 -24.07 -8.72
N LEU A 227 -2.14 -24.76 -9.73
CA LEU A 227 -1.47 -24.16 -10.89
C LEU A 227 -2.46 -23.79 -11.99
N GLU A 228 -3.70 -24.27 -11.91
CA GLU A 228 -4.77 -23.88 -12.82
C GLU A 228 -5.17 -22.42 -12.61
N ALA A 229 -5.33 -21.69 -13.71
CA ALA A 229 -5.61 -20.25 -13.69
C ALA A 229 -6.83 -19.90 -12.82
N VAL A 230 -7.92 -20.66 -12.94
CA VAL A 230 -9.18 -20.41 -12.22
C VAL A 230 -8.97 -20.60 -10.71
N ASN A 231 -8.40 -21.73 -10.29
CA ASN A 231 -8.22 -22.06 -8.88
C ASN A 231 -7.24 -21.09 -8.21
N PHE A 232 -6.14 -20.74 -8.90
CA PHE A 232 -5.20 -19.74 -8.39
C PHE A 232 -5.88 -18.39 -8.16
N ASN A 233 -6.75 -17.94 -9.05
CA ASN A 233 -7.49 -16.69 -8.91
C ASN A 233 -8.38 -16.67 -7.65
N TYR A 234 -9.05 -17.79 -7.35
CA TYR A 234 -9.89 -17.92 -6.14
C TYR A 234 -9.10 -18.04 -4.83
N LEU A 235 -7.79 -18.25 -4.89
CA LEU A 235 -6.88 -18.16 -3.73
C LEU A 235 -6.24 -16.77 -3.64
N PHE A 236 -5.86 -16.21 -4.79
CA PHE A 236 -5.14 -14.96 -4.88
C PHE A 236 -6.02 -13.76 -4.55
N TRP A 237 -7.21 -13.64 -5.14
CA TRP A 237 -8.01 -12.41 -5.02
C TRP A 237 -8.63 -12.18 -3.64
N PRO A 238 -9.16 -13.19 -2.92
CA PRO A 238 -9.56 -12.98 -1.53
C PRO A 238 -8.43 -12.39 -0.69
N TRP A 239 -7.21 -12.92 -0.85
CA TRP A 239 -6.01 -12.39 -0.20
C TRP A 239 -5.66 -10.97 -0.66
N ALA A 240 -5.40 -10.79 -1.95
CA ALA A 240 -4.82 -9.56 -2.48
C ALA A 240 -5.77 -8.37 -2.30
N HIS A 241 -7.08 -8.60 -2.46
CA HIS A 241 -8.09 -7.59 -2.19
C HIS A 241 -8.08 -7.18 -0.71
N ASN A 242 -8.20 -8.14 0.22
CA ASN A 242 -8.24 -7.84 1.65
C ASN A 242 -6.94 -7.23 2.18
N LEU A 243 -5.79 -7.57 1.59
CA LEU A 243 -4.52 -6.88 1.88
C LEU A 243 -4.62 -5.38 1.54
N MET A 244 -5.05 -5.06 0.32
CA MET A 244 -5.17 -3.66 -0.11
C MET A 244 -6.21 -2.89 0.71
N GLU A 245 -7.35 -3.52 1.03
CA GLU A 245 -8.37 -2.91 1.87
C GLU A 245 -7.86 -2.66 3.30
N ALA A 246 -7.12 -3.60 3.89
CA ALA A 246 -6.49 -3.39 5.19
C ALA A 246 -5.49 -2.22 5.17
N MET A 247 -4.71 -2.08 4.08
CA MET A 247 -3.81 -0.92 3.89
C MET A 247 -4.58 0.41 3.78
N GLY A 248 -5.69 0.42 3.04
CA GLY A 248 -6.58 1.59 2.91
C GLY A 248 -7.24 1.98 4.23
N ILE A 249 -7.75 1.01 4.99
CA ILE A 249 -8.33 1.21 6.32
C ILE A 249 -7.29 1.79 7.28
N MET A 250 -6.04 1.32 7.25
CA MET A 250 -4.95 1.91 8.06
C MET A 250 -4.60 3.34 7.63
N ALA A 251 -4.74 3.68 6.35
CA ALA A 251 -4.60 5.06 5.89
C ALA A 251 -5.72 5.95 6.47
N ILE A 252 -6.97 5.51 6.43
CA ILE A 252 -8.09 6.21 7.10
C ILE A 252 -7.81 6.34 8.60
N GLY A 253 -7.30 5.30 9.26
CA GLY A 253 -6.89 5.36 10.65
C GLY A 253 -5.78 6.38 10.94
N THR A 254 -4.93 6.66 9.95
CA THR A 254 -3.91 7.73 10.01
C THR A 254 -4.56 9.11 9.85
N VAL A 255 -5.58 9.25 8.98
CA VAL A 255 -6.40 10.47 8.90
C VAL A 255 -7.05 10.77 10.27
N TYR A 256 -7.63 9.75 10.90
CA TYR A 256 -8.25 9.84 12.24
C TYR A 256 -7.28 10.21 13.36
N TRP A 257 -5.99 10.01 13.13
CA TRP A 257 -4.95 10.28 14.11
C TRP A 257 -4.32 11.66 13.92
N ILE A 258 -3.98 12.01 12.69
CA ILE A 258 -3.32 13.27 12.38
C ILE A 258 -4.31 14.43 12.41
N ILE A 259 -5.45 14.36 11.72
CA ILE A 259 -6.33 15.52 11.55
C ILE A 259 -6.74 16.17 12.88
N PRO A 260 -7.19 15.41 13.91
CA PRO A 260 -7.56 16.01 15.19
C PRO A 260 -6.43 16.77 15.90
N ARG A 261 -5.15 16.41 15.67
CA ARG A 261 -3.99 17.09 16.29
C ARG A 261 -3.69 18.45 15.66
N TYR A 262 -4.21 18.69 14.47
CA TYR A 262 -4.00 19.92 13.73
C TYR A 262 -5.30 20.73 13.65
N THR A 263 -6.15 20.65 14.68
CA THR A 263 -7.32 21.54 14.81
C THR A 263 -6.92 22.91 15.39
N ALA A 264 -7.77 23.92 15.16
CA ALA A 264 -7.51 25.28 15.65
C ALA A 264 -7.75 25.40 17.17
N ASP A 265 -8.78 24.71 17.68
CA ASP A 265 -9.12 24.61 19.11
C ASP A 265 -7.96 23.96 19.90
N VAL A 266 -7.26 24.75 20.71
CA VAL A 266 -6.11 24.34 21.55
C VAL A 266 -6.50 24.01 22.99
N GLU A 267 -7.71 24.34 23.41
CA GLU A 267 -8.17 24.15 24.79
C GLU A 267 -8.72 22.74 25.02
N ARG A 268 -9.06 22.03 23.93
CA ARG A 268 -9.58 20.66 23.98
C ARG A 268 -8.55 19.65 23.54
N GLU A 269 -8.64 18.46 24.13
CA GLU A 269 -7.90 17.30 23.67
C GLU A 269 -8.22 17.02 22.18
N PRO A 270 -7.21 16.71 21.35
CA PRO A 270 -7.39 16.31 19.96
C PRO A 270 -8.39 15.17 19.81
N ARG A 271 -9.51 15.42 19.14
CA ARG A 271 -10.55 14.40 18.89
C ARG A 271 -11.29 14.60 17.57
N LEU A 272 -11.83 13.52 17.03
CA LEU A 272 -12.79 13.61 15.92
C LEU A 272 -14.12 14.23 16.39
N TYR A 273 -14.93 14.64 15.42
CA TYR A 273 -16.31 15.04 15.66
C TYR A 273 -17.11 13.90 16.35
N SER A 274 -16.94 12.66 15.88
CA SER A 274 -17.49 11.47 16.54
C SER A 274 -16.55 10.28 16.44
N GLU A 275 -15.94 9.90 17.56
CA GLU A 275 -15.14 8.66 17.65
C GLU A 275 -16.01 7.40 17.45
N LYS A 276 -17.27 7.44 17.91
CA LYS A 276 -18.22 6.32 17.70
C LYS A 276 -18.49 6.09 16.23
N LEU A 277 -18.69 7.17 15.46
CA LEU A 277 -18.85 7.09 14.01
C LEU A 277 -17.56 6.60 13.34
N GLY A 278 -16.40 7.05 13.82
CA GLY A 278 -15.10 6.57 13.35
C GLY A 278 -14.93 5.06 13.53
N ILE A 279 -15.21 4.52 14.71
CA ILE A 279 -15.16 3.07 14.99
C ILE A 279 -16.17 2.31 14.12
N PHE A 280 -17.41 2.81 14.03
CA PHE A 280 -18.43 2.22 13.17
C PHE A 280 -17.98 2.16 11.71
N ALA A 281 -17.42 3.24 11.17
CA ALA A 281 -16.93 3.31 9.80
C ALA A 281 -15.85 2.24 9.54
N ILE A 282 -14.88 2.07 10.45
CA ILE A 282 -13.82 1.06 10.33
C ILE A 282 -14.39 -0.36 10.33
N ILE A 283 -15.31 -0.68 11.27
CA ILE A 283 -15.91 -2.01 11.36
C ILE A 283 -16.76 -2.29 10.13
N PHE A 284 -17.63 -1.36 9.75
CA PHE A 284 -18.51 -1.48 8.59
C PHE A 284 -17.71 -1.69 7.30
N TYR A 285 -16.67 -0.87 7.09
CA TYR A 285 -15.75 -1.03 5.97
C TYR A 285 -15.13 -2.43 5.99
N THR A 286 -14.52 -2.83 7.10
CA THR A 286 -13.81 -4.12 7.22
C THR A 286 -14.69 -5.31 6.85
N VAL A 287 -15.94 -5.32 7.33
CA VAL A 287 -16.89 -6.39 7.02
C VAL A 287 -17.28 -6.37 5.54
N ALA A 288 -17.53 -5.21 4.94
CA ALA A 288 -17.83 -5.10 3.52
C ALA A 288 -16.66 -5.56 2.64
N ALA A 289 -15.44 -5.13 2.97
CA ALA A 289 -14.21 -5.46 2.25
C ALA A 289 -13.93 -6.97 2.17
N ALA A 290 -14.25 -7.72 3.24
CA ALA A 290 -14.06 -9.16 3.29
C ALA A 290 -14.71 -9.91 2.10
N PHE A 291 -15.82 -9.38 1.58
CA PHE A 291 -16.62 -10.02 0.52
C PHE A 291 -16.52 -9.35 -0.85
N ALA A 292 -15.75 -8.26 -1.00
CA ALA A 292 -15.72 -7.48 -2.24
C ALA A 292 -14.76 -8.03 -3.32
N PHE A 293 -13.88 -8.98 -2.97
CA PHE A 293 -12.91 -9.57 -3.92
C PHE A 293 -13.48 -10.08 -5.27
N PRO A 294 -14.74 -10.57 -5.38
CA PRO A 294 -15.24 -11.06 -6.66
C PRO A 294 -15.31 -10.00 -7.76
N HIS A 295 -15.18 -8.71 -7.44
CA HIS A 295 -15.11 -7.65 -8.46
C HIS A 295 -13.88 -7.74 -9.37
N HIS A 296 -12.82 -8.43 -8.93
CA HIS A 296 -11.63 -8.65 -9.77
C HIS A 296 -11.86 -9.71 -10.84
N LEU A 297 -12.93 -10.50 -10.68
CA LEU A 297 -13.21 -11.70 -11.43
C LEU A 297 -14.38 -11.54 -12.40
N PHE A 298 -15.05 -10.38 -12.44
CA PHE A 298 -16.28 -10.18 -13.24
C PHE A 298 -16.14 -10.56 -14.72
N THR A 299 -14.97 -10.38 -15.31
CA THR A 299 -14.69 -10.74 -16.70
C THR A 299 -14.30 -12.21 -16.91
N MET A 300 -14.06 -12.97 -15.84
CA MET A 300 -13.93 -14.43 -15.85
C MET A 300 -15.32 -15.11 -15.87
N SER A 301 -16.23 -14.56 -16.67
CA SER A 301 -17.67 -14.81 -16.65
C SER A 301 -18.07 -16.26 -16.89
N SER A 302 -17.24 -17.04 -17.59
CA SER A 302 -17.47 -18.48 -17.80
C SER A 302 -17.24 -19.33 -16.55
N THR A 303 -16.61 -18.77 -15.51
CA THR A 303 -16.17 -19.51 -14.32
C THR A 303 -16.67 -18.92 -13.00
N GLN A 304 -17.12 -17.67 -12.99
CA GLN A 304 -17.65 -17.03 -11.79
C GLN A 304 -19.17 -17.23 -11.64
N PRO A 305 -19.64 -17.78 -10.51
CA PRO A 305 -21.07 -17.85 -10.21
C PRO A 305 -21.72 -16.47 -10.18
N ILE A 306 -22.85 -16.30 -10.86
CA ILE A 306 -23.53 -15.00 -10.96
C ILE A 306 -23.90 -14.41 -9.59
N GLY A 307 -24.30 -15.24 -8.63
CA GLY A 307 -24.58 -14.81 -7.26
C GLY A 307 -23.36 -14.20 -6.59
N LEU A 308 -22.17 -14.78 -6.80
CA LEU A 308 -20.91 -14.26 -6.27
C LEU A 308 -20.54 -12.92 -6.92
N SER A 309 -20.89 -12.72 -8.20
CA SER A 309 -20.72 -11.41 -8.87
C SER A 309 -21.57 -10.32 -8.22
N TYR A 310 -22.84 -10.60 -7.91
CA TYR A 310 -23.70 -9.63 -7.21
C TYR A 310 -23.22 -9.34 -5.78
N VAL A 311 -22.73 -10.37 -5.07
CA VAL A 311 -22.10 -10.17 -3.75
C VAL A 311 -20.90 -9.24 -3.86
N GLY A 312 -20.00 -9.48 -4.81
CA GLY A 312 -18.83 -8.62 -5.03
C GLY A 312 -19.22 -7.18 -5.34
N GLN A 313 -20.22 -6.96 -6.19
CA GLN A 313 -20.70 -5.61 -6.52
C GLN A 313 -21.28 -4.89 -5.31
N LEU A 314 -22.21 -5.53 -4.59
CA LEU A 314 -22.84 -4.94 -3.41
C LEU A 314 -21.82 -4.63 -2.32
N ALA A 315 -20.92 -5.59 -2.03
CA ALA A 315 -19.85 -5.40 -1.07
C ALA A 315 -18.92 -4.24 -1.45
N SER A 316 -18.60 -4.08 -2.75
CA SER A 316 -17.77 -2.97 -3.24
C SER A 316 -18.45 -1.60 -3.09
N TRP A 317 -19.77 -1.53 -3.23
CA TRP A 317 -20.50 -0.29 -2.96
C TRP A 317 -20.56 0.02 -1.46
N LEU A 318 -20.73 -1.02 -0.64
CA LEU A 318 -20.72 -0.86 0.82
C LEU A 318 -19.36 -0.37 1.33
N THR A 319 -18.22 -0.80 0.78
CA THR A 319 -16.92 -0.22 1.17
C THR A 319 -16.85 1.27 0.85
N GLY A 320 -17.36 1.70 -0.32
CA GLY A 320 -17.51 3.11 -0.68
C GLY A 320 -18.36 3.91 0.31
N PHE A 321 -19.51 3.37 0.73
CA PHE A 321 -20.35 3.99 1.76
C PHE A 321 -19.67 4.00 3.14
N GLY A 322 -18.90 2.96 3.47
CA GLY A 322 -18.06 2.90 4.65
C GLY A 322 -17.04 4.04 4.72
N ALA A 323 -16.35 4.28 3.60
CA ALA A 323 -15.44 5.41 3.46
C ALA A 323 -16.17 6.77 3.61
N ALA A 324 -17.39 6.90 3.09
CA ALA A 324 -18.17 8.14 3.19
C ALA A 324 -18.44 8.58 4.64
N PHE A 325 -18.69 7.64 5.57
CA PHE A 325 -18.81 7.99 7.00
C PHE A 325 -17.53 8.66 7.53
N SER A 326 -16.37 8.21 7.07
CA SER A 326 -15.07 8.79 7.42
C SER A 326 -14.93 10.20 6.85
N VAL A 327 -15.36 10.41 5.60
CA VAL A 327 -15.35 11.73 4.94
C VAL A 327 -16.18 12.73 5.72
N PHE A 328 -17.44 12.42 6.01
CA PHE A 328 -18.31 13.33 6.75
C PHE A 328 -17.82 13.60 8.17
N ASN A 329 -17.25 12.59 8.85
CA ASN A 329 -16.68 12.78 10.18
C ASN A 329 -15.48 13.75 10.15
N ILE A 330 -14.61 13.64 9.15
CA ILE A 330 -13.45 14.54 8.99
C ILE A 330 -13.89 15.96 8.61
N LEU A 331 -14.85 16.10 7.70
CA LEU A 331 -15.42 17.41 7.36
C LEU A 331 -16.06 18.08 8.58
N ALA A 332 -16.86 17.34 9.35
CA ALA A 332 -17.47 17.84 10.58
C ALA A 332 -16.42 18.19 11.65
N THR A 333 -15.33 17.43 11.73
CA THR A 333 -14.20 17.73 12.63
C THR A 333 -13.57 19.07 12.27
N GLY A 334 -13.26 19.28 10.99
CA GLY A 334 -12.70 20.55 10.50
C GLY A 334 -13.65 21.74 10.68
N TRP A 335 -14.94 21.55 10.39
CA TRP A 335 -15.95 22.59 10.58
C TRP A 335 -16.12 22.99 12.04
N ARG A 336 -16.17 22.01 12.96
CA ARG A 336 -16.44 22.25 14.38
C ARG A 336 -15.23 22.85 15.12
N TYR A 337 -14.02 22.40 14.81
CA TYR A 337 -12.82 22.72 15.60
C TYR A 337 -11.81 23.60 14.85
N GLY A 338 -12.07 23.94 13.58
CA GLY A 338 -11.13 24.63 12.69
C GLY A 338 -9.92 23.77 12.33
N LEU A 339 -9.22 24.12 11.24
CA LEU A 339 -8.02 23.39 10.78
C LEU A 339 -6.79 24.30 10.75
N LYS A 340 -5.68 23.81 11.27
CA LYS A 340 -4.34 24.38 11.11
C LYS A 340 -3.64 23.66 9.97
N ILE A 341 -3.44 24.36 8.87
CA ILE A 341 -2.78 23.80 7.68
C ILE A 341 -1.27 23.86 7.88
N ARG A 342 -0.70 22.72 8.28
CA ARG A 342 0.74 22.45 8.40
C ARG A 342 1.10 21.35 7.40
N PRO A 343 2.38 21.12 7.08
CA PRO A 343 2.75 20.09 6.12
C PRO A 343 2.13 18.70 6.40
N ALA A 344 2.15 18.26 7.66
CA ALA A 344 1.52 17.00 8.06
C ALA A 344 0.01 16.95 7.76
N SER A 345 -0.76 17.94 8.22
CA SER A 345 -2.21 17.98 8.00
C SER A 345 -2.58 18.21 6.54
N LEU A 346 -1.82 19.02 5.81
CA LEU A 346 -2.04 19.23 4.38
C LEU A 346 -1.82 17.95 3.58
N ALA A 347 -0.73 17.23 3.82
CA ALA A 347 -0.45 15.95 3.16
C ALA A 347 -1.57 14.93 3.43
N VAL A 348 -2.02 14.81 4.68
CA VAL A 348 -3.13 13.92 5.04
C VAL A 348 -4.43 14.34 4.35
N LEU A 349 -4.80 15.62 4.34
CA LEU A 349 -6.04 16.11 3.73
C LEU A 349 -6.03 15.95 2.20
N LEU A 350 -4.93 16.26 1.54
CA LEU A 350 -4.82 16.12 0.08
C LEU A 350 -4.70 14.65 -0.35
N GLY A 351 -3.98 13.83 0.42
CA GLY A 351 -3.97 12.38 0.23
C GLY A 351 -5.36 11.78 0.44
N PHE A 352 -6.10 12.22 1.46
CA PHE A 352 -7.49 11.80 1.67
C PHE A 352 -8.43 12.30 0.58
N SER A 353 -8.17 13.47 -0.01
CA SER A 353 -8.93 13.96 -1.17
C SER A 353 -8.70 13.08 -2.40
N LEU A 354 -7.46 12.70 -2.71
CA LEU A 354 -7.15 11.71 -3.75
C LEU A 354 -7.83 10.35 -3.47
N TYR A 355 -7.83 9.91 -2.21
CA TYR A 355 -8.52 8.68 -1.79
C TYR A 355 -10.02 8.75 -2.10
N VAL A 356 -10.67 9.86 -1.75
CA VAL A 356 -12.10 10.05 -2.01
C VAL A 356 -12.39 10.13 -3.50
N THR A 357 -11.55 10.82 -4.28
CA THR A 357 -11.70 10.89 -5.74
C THR A 357 -11.52 9.52 -6.40
N ASP A 358 -10.53 8.75 -5.96
CA ASP A 358 -10.35 7.37 -6.42
C ASP A 358 -11.57 6.48 -6.12
N GLY A 359 -12.24 6.71 -4.99
CA GLY A 359 -13.45 5.99 -4.62
C GLY A 359 -14.52 5.98 -5.71
N PHE A 360 -14.62 7.03 -6.54
CA PHE A 360 -15.53 7.05 -7.68
C PHE A 360 -15.11 6.07 -8.80
N LEU A 361 -13.81 6.02 -9.13
CA LEU A 361 -13.25 5.05 -10.09
C LEU A 361 -13.45 3.62 -9.55
N ALA A 362 -13.22 3.43 -8.25
CA ALA A 362 -13.42 2.15 -7.57
C ALA A 362 -14.88 1.70 -7.64
N MET A 363 -15.85 2.59 -7.43
CA MET A 363 -17.29 2.27 -7.55
C MET A 363 -17.68 1.89 -8.98
N GLN A 364 -17.10 2.55 -9.99
CA GLN A 364 -17.31 2.21 -11.39
C GLN A 364 -16.72 0.83 -11.69
N LEU A 365 -15.48 0.54 -11.27
CA LEU A 365 -14.86 -0.77 -11.45
C LEU A 365 -15.55 -1.87 -10.62
N GLY A 366 -16.10 -1.56 -9.45
CA GLY A 366 -16.91 -2.47 -8.64
C GLY A 366 -18.30 -2.73 -9.23
N THR A 367 -18.68 -2.06 -10.31
CA THR A 367 -19.97 -2.23 -10.98
C THR A 367 -19.83 -3.14 -12.19
N ILE A 368 -20.56 -4.27 -12.21
CA ILE A 368 -20.43 -5.33 -13.23
C ILE A 368 -20.46 -4.76 -14.65
N GLY A 369 -21.49 -3.98 -14.99
CA GLY A 369 -21.66 -3.42 -16.35
C GLY A 369 -20.52 -2.52 -16.80
N TRP A 370 -19.97 -1.69 -15.90
CA TRP A 370 -18.81 -0.85 -16.16
C TRP A 370 -17.52 -1.67 -16.25
N ASN A 371 -17.34 -2.65 -15.36
CA ASN A 371 -16.15 -3.49 -15.33
C ASN A 371 -15.97 -4.26 -16.66
N TYR A 372 -17.04 -4.79 -17.25
CA TYR A 372 -16.95 -5.45 -18.57
C TYR A 372 -16.38 -4.55 -19.69
N ARG A 373 -16.46 -3.22 -19.56
CA ARG A 373 -15.92 -2.26 -20.53
C ARG A 373 -14.52 -1.74 -20.15
N LEU A 374 -14.23 -1.68 -18.86
CA LEU A 374 -13.04 -1.01 -18.33
C LEU A 374 -11.97 -1.99 -17.83
N HIS A 375 -12.32 -3.26 -17.62
CA HIS A 375 -11.38 -4.28 -17.17
C HIS A 375 -10.24 -4.45 -18.17
N GLY A 376 -9.02 -4.61 -17.64
CA GLY A 376 -7.83 -4.81 -18.48
C GLY A 376 -7.37 -3.55 -19.23
N THR A 377 -8.02 -2.40 -19.05
CA THR A 377 -7.56 -1.13 -19.60
C THR A 377 -6.78 -0.31 -18.57
N TYR A 378 -6.21 0.81 -19.01
CA TYR A 378 -5.58 1.79 -18.13
C TYR A 378 -6.54 2.40 -17.11
N TYR A 379 -7.86 2.16 -17.20
CA TYR A 379 -8.81 2.63 -16.19
C TYR A 379 -8.57 1.94 -14.84
N VAL A 380 -8.26 0.63 -14.89
CA VAL A 380 -7.87 -0.14 -13.70
C VAL A 380 -6.51 0.33 -13.18
N THR A 381 -5.59 0.71 -14.06
CA THR A 381 -4.30 1.30 -13.67
C THR A 381 -4.50 2.66 -13.01
N ALA A 382 -5.41 3.48 -13.52
CA ALA A 382 -5.75 4.78 -12.94
C ALA A 382 -6.23 4.63 -11.50
N HIS A 383 -7.18 3.72 -11.27
CA HIS A 383 -7.66 3.40 -9.93
C HIS A 383 -6.51 2.96 -9.02
N LEU A 384 -5.77 1.92 -9.42
CA LEU A 384 -4.68 1.37 -8.61
C LEU A 384 -3.59 2.41 -8.27
N MET A 385 -3.17 3.21 -9.25
CA MET A 385 -2.13 4.21 -9.01
C MET A 385 -2.64 5.35 -8.12
N THR A 386 -3.90 5.78 -8.31
CA THR A 386 -4.47 6.88 -7.54
C THR A 386 -4.61 6.49 -6.07
N ILE A 387 -5.14 5.30 -5.77
CA ILE A 387 -5.26 4.84 -4.38
C ILE A 387 -3.89 4.65 -3.71
N LEU A 388 -2.89 4.13 -4.43
CA LEU A 388 -1.54 3.95 -3.90
C LEU A 388 -0.86 5.30 -3.62
N ILE A 389 -1.00 6.28 -4.51
CA ILE A 389 -0.48 7.64 -4.30
C ILE A 389 -1.20 8.30 -3.12
N ALA A 390 -2.52 8.16 -3.03
CA ALA A 390 -3.34 8.69 -1.93
C ALA A 390 -2.88 8.15 -0.57
N VAL A 391 -2.79 6.83 -0.44
CA VAL A 391 -2.33 6.15 0.79
C VAL A 391 -0.89 6.55 1.14
N THR A 392 -0.02 6.62 0.14
CA THR A 392 1.38 7.05 0.34
C THR A 392 1.45 8.49 0.86
N LEU A 393 0.66 9.41 0.29
CA LEU A 393 0.64 10.82 0.70
C LEU A 393 0.07 11.00 2.12
N ILE A 394 -0.91 10.19 2.52
CA ILE A 394 -1.40 10.13 3.90
C ILE A 394 -0.28 9.70 4.87
N TRP A 395 0.47 8.64 4.53
CA TRP A 395 1.59 8.18 5.35
C TRP A 395 2.77 9.16 5.35
N ILE A 396 3.02 9.87 4.26
CA ILE A 396 3.95 11.00 4.21
C ILE A 396 3.53 12.10 5.19
N GLY A 397 2.23 12.36 5.36
CA GLY A 397 1.74 13.27 6.40
C GLY A 397 2.14 12.83 7.81
N ALA A 398 2.12 11.52 8.08
CA ALA A 398 2.65 10.96 9.32
C ALA A 398 4.18 11.07 9.44
N VAL A 399 4.92 11.02 8.33
CA VAL A 399 6.37 11.32 8.31
C VAL A 399 6.61 12.78 8.70
N TYR A 400 5.88 13.73 8.12
CA TYR A 400 5.99 15.16 8.48
C TYR A 400 5.60 15.42 9.93
N HIS A 401 4.61 14.70 10.46
CA HIS A 401 4.25 14.78 11.87
C HIS A 401 5.42 14.33 12.78
N HIS A 402 6.12 13.26 12.39
CA HIS A 402 7.23 12.68 13.13
C HIS A 402 8.60 13.08 12.59
N PHE A 403 8.72 14.18 11.85
CA PHE A 403 9.95 14.47 11.09
C PHE A 403 11.16 14.62 12.03
N GLN A 404 11.00 15.36 13.13
CA GLN A 404 12.02 15.51 14.17
C GLN A 404 12.40 14.19 14.86
N LEU A 405 11.44 13.29 15.04
CA LEU A 405 11.69 11.97 15.61
C LEU A 405 12.53 11.10 14.66
N LEU A 406 12.25 11.16 13.36
CA LEU A 406 12.89 10.34 12.34
C LEU A 406 14.30 10.87 11.97
N ARG A 407 14.47 12.19 11.91
CA ARG A 407 15.70 12.88 11.47
C ARG A 407 16.52 13.54 12.58
N GLY A 408 15.93 13.83 13.74
CA GLY A 408 16.55 14.63 14.79
C GLY A 408 16.50 16.15 14.56
N ARG A 409 15.86 16.62 13.48
CA ARG A 409 15.67 18.04 13.11
C ARG A 409 14.26 18.26 12.59
N GLY A 410 13.74 19.49 12.65
CA GLY A 410 12.46 19.83 12.01
C GLY A 410 12.55 19.76 10.48
N ASP A 411 11.41 19.81 9.79
CA ASP A 411 11.35 19.95 8.34
C ASP A 411 11.51 21.42 7.90
N ASP A 412 11.99 21.64 6.68
CA ASP A 412 11.85 22.94 6.00
C ASP A 412 10.42 23.05 5.47
N GLU A 413 9.58 23.84 6.15
CA GLU A 413 8.16 23.97 5.80
C GLU A 413 7.94 24.36 4.33
N LYS A 414 8.79 25.22 3.73
CA LYS A 414 8.62 25.64 2.32
C LYS A 414 8.80 24.46 1.38
N LEU A 415 9.85 23.66 1.59
CA LEU A 415 10.09 22.46 0.79
C LEU A 415 9.01 21.42 1.03
N SER A 416 8.52 21.28 2.27
CA SER A 416 7.42 20.38 2.60
C SER A 416 6.13 20.73 1.86
N TYR A 417 5.71 22.00 1.92
CA TYR A 417 4.52 22.48 1.19
C TYR A 417 4.67 22.27 -0.32
N LEU A 418 5.84 22.61 -0.88
CA LEU A 418 6.10 22.42 -2.31
C LEU A 418 6.01 20.95 -2.72
N HIS A 419 6.68 20.04 -1.99
CA HIS A 419 6.60 18.61 -2.25
C HIS A 419 5.15 18.09 -2.22
N ILE A 420 4.38 18.49 -1.21
CA ILE A 420 3.01 18.02 -1.03
C ILE A 420 2.14 18.49 -2.21
N ILE A 421 2.19 19.77 -2.55
CA ILE A 421 1.39 20.34 -3.65
C ILE A 421 1.76 19.68 -4.98
N LEU A 422 3.05 19.54 -5.29
CA LEU A 422 3.49 18.92 -6.55
C LEU A 422 3.09 17.45 -6.63
N THR A 423 3.19 16.70 -5.52
CA THR A 423 2.73 15.30 -5.45
C THR A 423 1.23 15.20 -5.70
N THR A 424 0.43 16.10 -5.11
CA THR A 424 -1.03 16.12 -5.31
C THR A 424 -1.40 16.45 -6.76
N VAL A 425 -0.79 17.49 -7.35
CA VAL A 425 -1.03 17.86 -8.76
C VAL A 425 -0.65 16.71 -9.69
N ALA A 426 0.51 16.09 -9.47
CA ALA A 426 0.93 14.93 -10.25
C ALA A 426 -0.03 13.74 -10.07
N GLY A 427 -0.50 13.47 -8.84
CA GLY A 427 -1.46 12.40 -8.56
C GLY A 427 -2.77 12.57 -9.32
N PHE A 428 -3.40 13.75 -9.26
CA PHE A 428 -4.63 14.03 -10.02
C PHE A 428 -4.40 14.02 -11.53
N GLY A 429 -3.26 14.55 -12.00
CA GLY A 429 -2.89 14.52 -13.41
C GLY A 429 -2.73 13.09 -13.94
N LEU A 430 -1.99 12.25 -13.23
CA LEU A 430 -1.82 10.83 -13.55
C LEU A 430 -3.14 10.08 -13.54
N MET A 431 -3.98 10.30 -12.51
CA MET A 431 -5.33 9.74 -12.44
C MET A 431 -6.13 10.07 -13.71
N TYR A 432 -6.21 11.35 -14.06
CA TYR A 432 -6.99 11.82 -15.21
C TYR A 432 -6.47 11.23 -16.53
N VAL A 433 -5.16 11.26 -16.76
CA VAL A 433 -4.54 10.74 -17.98
C VAL A 433 -4.78 9.23 -18.11
N MET A 434 -4.53 8.46 -17.06
CA MET A 434 -4.74 7.01 -17.11
C MET A 434 -6.23 6.65 -17.23
N ALA A 435 -7.13 7.40 -16.58
CA ALA A 435 -8.57 7.16 -16.68
C ALA A 435 -9.09 7.43 -18.10
N THR A 436 -8.66 8.54 -18.72
CA THR A 436 -9.03 8.85 -20.12
C THR A 436 -8.45 7.84 -21.10
N MET A 437 -7.20 7.38 -20.90
CA MET A 437 -6.65 6.24 -21.63
C MET A 437 -7.53 4.99 -21.46
N GLY A 438 -7.92 4.69 -20.23
CA GLY A 438 -8.77 3.56 -19.91
C GLY A 438 -10.13 3.55 -20.61
N VAL A 439 -10.81 4.70 -20.63
CA VAL A 439 -12.07 4.90 -21.35
C VAL A 439 -11.89 4.78 -22.86
N GLY A 440 -10.74 5.25 -23.39
CA GLY A 440 -10.36 5.09 -24.80
C GLY A 440 -10.00 3.66 -25.20
N GLY A 441 -10.05 2.69 -24.28
CA GLY A 441 -9.77 1.28 -24.57
C GLY A 441 -8.29 0.90 -24.52
N VAL A 442 -7.42 1.76 -23.97
CA VAL A 442 -5.98 1.48 -23.87
C VAL A 442 -5.73 0.28 -22.96
N PRO A 443 -5.20 -0.86 -23.46
CA PRO A 443 -4.94 -2.01 -22.62
C PRO A 443 -3.79 -1.71 -21.67
N ARG A 444 -3.93 -2.10 -20.40
CA ARG A 444 -2.83 -2.02 -19.44
C ARG A 444 -1.75 -3.05 -19.76
N ARG A 445 -0.50 -2.77 -19.37
CA ARG A 445 0.66 -3.69 -19.54
C ARG A 445 0.95 -4.01 -21.02
N ALA A 446 0.59 -3.13 -21.95
CA ALA A 446 0.93 -3.24 -23.36
C ALA A 446 2.14 -2.38 -23.68
N TYR A 447 3.13 -2.97 -24.33
CA TYR A 447 4.27 -2.25 -24.88
C TYR A 447 4.67 -2.85 -26.24
N PRO A 448 4.73 -2.05 -27.33
CA PRO A 448 4.28 -0.66 -27.41
C PRO A 448 2.76 -0.52 -27.21
N ILE A 449 2.28 0.70 -26.97
CA ILE A 449 0.83 0.97 -26.89
C ILE A 449 0.24 0.77 -28.30
N PRO A 450 -0.87 0.02 -28.45
CA PRO A 450 -1.32 -0.46 -29.77
C PRO A 450 -2.14 0.52 -30.61
N PHE A 451 -2.37 1.77 -30.17
CA PHE A 451 -3.06 2.83 -30.95
C PHE A 451 -2.45 4.20 -30.63
N ALA A 452 -2.82 5.21 -31.42
CA ALA A 452 -2.34 6.58 -31.26
C ALA A 452 -2.72 7.15 -29.89
N ALA A 453 -1.71 7.35 -29.04
CA ALA A 453 -1.86 7.84 -27.67
C ALA A 453 -0.83 8.93 -27.35
N ASP A 454 -0.34 9.64 -28.37
CA ASP A 454 0.86 10.48 -28.25
C ASP A 454 0.68 11.61 -27.23
N ILE A 455 -0.50 12.25 -27.22
CA ILE A 455 -0.83 13.27 -26.23
C ILE A 455 -0.92 12.68 -24.82
N GLN A 456 -1.51 11.49 -24.67
CA GLN A 456 -1.62 10.81 -23.38
C GLN A 456 -0.25 10.35 -22.88
N ILE A 457 0.62 9.84 -23.74
CA ILE A 457 2.00 9.47 -23.41
C ILE A 457 2.79 10.71 -22.99
N THR A 458 2.63 11.82 -23.70
CA THR A 458 3.26 13.11 -23.35
C THR A 458 2.80 13.58 -21.97
N LEU A 459 1.49 13.57 -21.70
CA LEU A 459 0.95 13.97 -20.41
C LEU A 459 1.36 13.00 -19.28
N LEU A 460 1.37 11.69 -19.54
CA LEU A 460 1.84 10.67 -18.60
C LEU A 460 3.30 10.92 -18.22
N THR A 461 4.14 11.28 -19.20
CA THR A 461 5.54 11.66 -19.00
C THR A 461 5.67 12.93 -18.19
N ALA A 462 4.90 13.97 -18.52
CA ALA A 462 4.95 15.24 -17.81
C ALA A 462 4.57 15.09 -16.33
N PHE A 463 3.44 14.42 -16.03
CA PHE A 463 3.02 14.21 -14.64
C PHE A 463 3.91 13.18 -13.91
N GLY A 464 4.45 12.18 -14.59
CA GLY A 464 5.44 11.28 -14.03
C GLY A 464 6.73 12.00 -13.61
N ALA A 465 7.25 12.88 -14.48
CA ALA A 465 8.39 13.74 -14.18
C ALA A 465 8.10 14.73 -13.05
N LEU A 466 6.89 15.31 -13.01
CA LEU A 466 6.44 16.17 -11.92
C LEU A 466 6.43 15.43 -10.58
N LEU A 467 5.93 14.19 -10.56
CA LEU A 467 5.95 13.34 -9.36
C LEU A 467 7.39 13.07 -8.93
N ALA A 468 8.28 12.71 -9.86
CA ALA A 468 9.70 12.46 -9.57
C ALA A 468 10.39 13.70 -8.97
N LEU A 469 10.12 14.88 -9.53
CA LEU A 469 10.62 16.15 -9.00
C LEU A 469 10.11 16.41 -7.58
N ALA A 470 8.83 16.14 -7.31
CA ALA A 470 8.27 16.26 -5.97
C ALA A 470 9.02 15.36 -4.97
N GLN A 471 9.30 14.10 -5.34
CA GLN A 471 10.06 13.17 -4.49
C GLN A 471 11.51 13.61 -4.28
N ALA A 472 12.15 14.20 -5.30
CA ALA A 472 13.48 14.79 -5.16
C ALA A 472 13.49 15.96 -4.15
N ILE A 473 12.45 16.80 -4.14
CA ILE A 473 12.28 17.88 -3.17
C ILE A 473 12.09 17.31 -1.75
N PHE A 474 11.31 16.23 -1.60
CA PHE A 474 11.16 15.54 -0.32
C PHE A 474 12.50 14.99 0.19
N ILE A 475 13.30 14.35 -0.66
CA ILE A 475 14.63 13.88 -0.30
C ILE A 475 15.54 15.04 0.09
N ALA A 476 15.54 16.13 -0.67
CA ALA A 476 16.34 17.31 -0.36
C ALA A 476 15.97 17.89 1.02
N ASN A 477 14.68 17.91 1.35
CA ASN A 477 14.20 18.31 2.67
C ASN A 477 14.63 17.32 3.77
N LEU A 478 14.51 16.00 3.53
CA LEU A 478 15.02 14.99 4.46
C LEU A 478 16.52 15.18 4.74
N VAL A 479 17.33 15.39 3.70
CA VAL A 479 18.78 15.55 3.84
C VAL A 479 19.14 16.83 4.59
N ARG A 480 18.59 17.98 4.15
CA ARG A 480 18.93 19.30 4.72
C ARG A 480 18.34 19.47 6.13
N GLY A 481 17.05 19.13 6.27
CA GLY A 481 16.22 19.50 7.42
C GLY A 481 16.06 21.01 7.55
N GLY A 482 15.07 21.42 8.34
CA GLY A 482 15.00 22.75 8.91
C GLY A 482 15.94 22.89 10.12
N GLY A 483 15.91 24.07 10.75
CA GLY A 483 16.52 24.28 12.06
C GLY A 483 15.90 23.40 13.14
N VAL A 484 16.38 23.51 14.39
CA VAL A 484 15.69 22.91 15.53
C VAL A 484 14.32 23.57 15.62
N ALA A 485 13.27 22.84 15.25
CA ALA A 485 11.91 23.31 15.42
C ALA A 485 11.65 23.45 16.92
N ALA A 486 11.39 24.68 17.37
CA ALA A 486 10.79 24.91 18.68
C ALA A 486 9.36 24.36 18.62
N ARG A 487 9.13 23.21 19.25
CA ARG A 487 7.78 22.72 19.58
C ARG A 487 7.80 22.16 20.99
#